data_AF-A0A948DG20-F1
#
_entry.id   AF-A0A948DG20-F1
#
_cell.length_a   1.000
_cell.length_b   1.000
_cell.length_c   1.000
_cell.angle_alpha   90.00
_cell.angle_beta   90.00
_cell.angle_gamma   90.00
#
_symmetry.space_group_name_H-M   'P 1'
#
loop_
_entity.id
_entity.type
_entity.pdbx_description
1 polymer ?
#
loop_
_entity_poly.entity_id
_entity_poly.type
_entity_poly.pdbx_seq_one_letter_code
_entity_poly.pdbx_strand_id
1 'polypeptide(L)'
;MTFVKLTPCRNAVLKTLSYSGVFKYPLSYYQLCNYLISPNWFSGKQIRKEVRDLISEKVIGEKNGRYFLSSIETVDVEKRIRETELSLKRNGKVFGTLQKIPWIKMVSITGSAANYNNERNSDLDLLFVTAKNRVWLTRGFVFLVLKLMKKLPQNPATREICPNIFMDESSMSWTKKKRNLYVAQNIVSMQPLINKEGMYFRFVDSNRWIKGYYNNFKIIPTNKLNASPLSGSPLVNIVEEIAMKMQIFYMKNKMTNEVANRNLIHFKKNDNSSWILAKYKSIFRKYRSAQ
;
A
#
# COMPACT_ATOMS: atom_id res chain seq x y z
N MET A 1 -22.43 -24.17 -22.86
CA MET A 1 -21.83 -22.98 -22.21
C MET A 1 -22.75 -22.58 -21.07
N THR A 2 -22.29 -22.66 -19.83
CA THR A 2 -23.10 -22.38 -18.64
C THR A 2 -23.12 -20.89 -18.39
N PHE A 3 -24.29 -20.24 -18.56
CA PHE A 3 -24.48 -18.82 -18.28
C PHE A 3 -24.33 -18.57 -16.77
N VAL A 4 -23.32 -17.79 -16.39
CA VAL A 4 -23.05 -17.50 -14.98
C VAL A 4 -24.01 -16.41 -14.51
N LYS A 5 -25.02 -16.75 -13.70
CA LYS A 5 -25.87 -15.76 -13.03
C LYS A 5 -25.03 -14.97 -12.02
N LEU A 6 -24.71 -13.73 -12.35
CA LEU A 6 -23.80 -12.90 -11.56
C LEU A 6 -24.51 -12.30 -10.34
N THR A 7 -24.50 -13.01 -9.21
CA THR A 7 -24.93 -12.40 -7.93
C THR A 7 -23.99 -11.25 -7.54
N PRO A 8 -24.44 -10.25 -6.74
CA PRO A 8 -23.57 -9.17 -6.29
C PRO A 8 -22.30 -9.66 -5.55
N CYS A 9 -22.43 -10.70 -4.72
CA CYS A 9 -21.30 -11.29 -3.99
C CYS A 9 -20.34 -12.02 -4.94
N ARG A 10 -20.87 -12.78 -5.89
CA ARG A 10 -20.08 -13.46 -6.92
C ARG A 10 -19.26 -12.48 -7.75
N ASN A 11 -19.89 -11.39 -8.17
CA ASN A 11 -19.23 -10.30 -8.89
C ASN A 11 -18.08 -9.71 -8.07
N ALA A 12 -18.27 -9.52 -6.77
CA ALA A 12 -17.23 -9.02 -5.87
C ALA A 12 -16.04 -9.98 -5.77
N VAL A 13 -16.29 -11.29 -5.65
CA VAL A 13 -15.23 -12.32 -5.65
C VAL A 13 -14.43 -12.28 -6.97
N LEU A 14 -15.12 -12.27 -8.11
CA LEU A 14 -14.48 -12.23 -9.43
C LEU A 14 -13.69 -10.93 -9.67
N LYS A 15 -14.20 -9.77 -9.25
CA LYS A 15 -13.45 -8.51 -9.29
C LYS A 15 -12.17 -8.60 -8.47
N THR A 16 -12.27 -9.15 -7.26
CA THR A 16 -11.13 -9.28 -6.34
C THR A 16 -10.04 -10.17 -6.92
N LEU A 17 -10.40 -11.35 -7.42
CA LEU A 17 -9.45 -12.28 -8.05
C LEU A 17 -8.94 -11.77 -9.41
N SER A 18 -9.73 -10.98 -10.13
CA SER A 18 -9.26 -10.31 -11.37
C SER A 18 -8.19 -9.27 -11.07
N TYR A 19 -8.33 -8.55 -9.96
CA TYR A 19 -7.34 -7.56 -9.54
C TYR A 19 -6.05 -8.26 -9.05
N SER A 20 -6.14 -9.28 -8.20
CA SER A 20 -4.96 -10.04 -7.77
C SER A 20 -4.30 -10.79 -8.94
N GLY A 21 -5.08 -11.19 -9.93
CA GLY A 21 -4.64 -11.78 -11.19
C GLY A 21 -3.71 -10.87 -12.01
N VAL A 22 -3.78 -9.55 -11.87
CA VAL A 22 -2.81 -8.62 -12.48
C VAL A 22 -1.39 -8.93 -12.01
N PHE A 23 -1.25 -9.34 -10.75
CA PHE A 23 0.02 -9.66 -10.10
C PHE A 23 0.28 -11.16 -10.03
N LYS A 24 -0.57 -11.98 -10.67
CA LYS A 24 -0.53 -13.45 -10.65
C LYS A 24 -0.47 -14.04 -9.24
N TYR A 25 -0.97 -13.31 -8.24
CA TYR A 25 -0.88 -13.72 -6.83
C TYR A 25 -2.22 -14.31 -6.36
N PRO A 26 -2.25 -15.59 -5.94
CA PRO A 26 -3.44 -16.22 -5.39
C PRO A 26 -3.70 -15.71 -3.96
N LEU A 27 -4.96 -15.50 -3.60
CA LEU A 27 -5.34 -14.92 -2.32
C LEU A 27 -5.73 -15.99 -1.31
N SER A 28 -5.28 -15.87 -0.06
CA SER A 28 -5.86 -16.67 1.02
C SER A 28 -7.34 -16.30 1.22
N TYR A 29 -8.11 -17.18 1.87
CA TYR A 29 -9.51 -16.87 2.21
C TYR A 29 -9.64 -15.56 3.02
N TYR A 30 -8.70 -15.32 3.95
CA TYR A 30 -8.65 -14.09 4.74
C TYR A 30 -8.44 -12.84 3.87
N GLN A 31 -7.50 -12.90 2.92
CA GLN A 31 -7.24 -11.80 1.99
C GLN A 31 -8.43 -11.56 1.07
N LEU A 32 -9.05 -12.63 0.55
CA LEU A 32 -10.24 -12.53 -0.29
C LEU A 32 -11.41 -11.87 0.45
N CYS A 33 -11.61 -12.22 1.72
CA CYS A 33 -12.66 -11.61 2.55
C CYS A 33 -12.37 -10.14 2.86
N ASN A 34 -11.15 -9.80 3.29
CA ASN A 34 -10.83 -8.43 3.73
C ASN A 34 -10.60 -7.46 2.59
N TYR A 35 -10.06 -7.93 1.46
CA TYR A 35 -9.80 -7.13 0.27
C TYR A 35 -10.86 -7.34 -0.81
N LEU A 36 -12.07 -7.70 -0.41
CA LEU A 36 -13.19 -7.89 -1.33
C LEU A 36 -13.55 -6.56 -2.02
N ILE A 37 -13.40 -6.52 -3.34
CA ILE A 37 -13.66 -5.33 -4.18
C ILE A 37 -15.18 -5.17 -4.38
N SER A 38 -15.81 -4.44 -3.47
CA SER A 38 -17.24 -4.14 -3.47
C SER A 38 -17.57 -2.95 -2.55
N PRO A 39 -18.51 -2.07 -2.95
CA PRO A 39 -19.11 -1.08 -2.04
C PRO A 39 -20.09 -1.72 -1.05
N ASN A 40 -20.59 -2.93 -1.33
CA ASN A 40 -21.50 -3.68 -0.45
C ASN A 40 -20.72 -4.62 0.45
N TRP A 41 -21.16 -4.75 1.70
CA TRP A 41 -20.62 -5.72 2.65
C TRP A 41 -21.23 -7.10 2.41
N PHE A 42 -20.40 -8.13 2.42
CA PHE A 42 -20.83 -9.53 2.36
C PHE A 42 -20.25 -10.33 3.52
N SER A 43 -21.05 -11.21 4.11
CA SER A 43 -20.60 -12.11 5.17
C SER A 43 -19.63 -13.16 4.63
N GLY A 44 -18.77 -13.70 5.51
CA GLY A 44 -17.91 -14.84 5.17
C GLY A 44 -18.71 -16.03 4.64
N LYS A 45 -19.91 -16.30 5.16
CA LYS A 45 -20.79 -17.39 4.68
C LYS A 45 -21.19 -17.18 3.21
N GLN A 46 -21.59 -15.97 2.83
CA GLN A 46 -21.92 -15.64 1.44
C GLN A 46 -20.69 -15.78 0.53
N ILE A 47 -19.55 -15.24 0.94
CA ILE A 47 -18.30 -15.32 0.17
C ILE A 47 -17.88 -16.79 -0.01
N ARG A 48 -17.94 -17.60 1.06
CA ARG A 48 -17.57 -19.02 1.04
C ARG A 48 -18.47 -19.82 0.09
N LYS A 49 -19.77 -19.53 0.08
CA LYS A 49 -20.72 -20.15 -0.85
C LYS A 49 -20.31 -19.85 -2.29
N GLU A 50 -20.13 -18.57 -2.63
CA GLU A 50 -19.76 -18.19 -4.01
C GLU A 50 -18.40 -18.73 -4.43
N VAL A 51 -17.42 -18.79 -3.53
CA VAL A 51 -16.11 -19.42 -3.79
C VAL A 51 -16.29 -20.90 -4.12
N ARG A 52 -17.07 -21.65 -3.33
CA ARG A 52 -17.34 -23.07 -3.59
C ARG A 52 -18.01 -23.29 -4.94
N ASP A 53 -19.04 -22.50 -5.22
CA ASP A 53 -19.79 -22.58 -6.49
C ASP A 53 -18.84 -22.30 -7.67
N LEU A 54 -18.03 -21.24 -7.60
CA LEU A 54 -17.03 -20.89 -8.62
C LEU A 54 -15.93 -21.95 -8.83
N ILE A 55 -15.52 -22.67 -7.77
CA ILE A 55 -14.58 -23.81 -7.88
C ILE A 55 -15.25 -24.97 -8.61
N SER A 56 -16.50 -25.30 -8.26
CA SER A 56 -17.25 -26.40 -8.90
C SER A 56 -17.45 -26.15 -10.40
N GLU A 57 -17.61 -24.88 -10.78
CA GLU A 57 -17.73 -24.43 -12.17
C GLU A 57 -16.36 -24.27 -12.87
N LYS A 58 -15.26 -24.58 -12.19
CA LYS A 58 -13.86 -24.46 -12.68
C LYS A 58 -13.47 -23.03 -13.10
N VAL A 59 -14.21 -22.02 -12.66
CA VAL A 59 -13.93 -20.59 -12.95
C VAL A 59 -12.73 -20.11 -12.12
N ILE A 60 -12.63 -20.58 -10.87
CA ILE A 60 -11.52 -20.31 -9.97
C ILE A 60 -10.86 -21.62 -9.55
N GLY A 61 -9.55 -21.58 -9.33
CA GLY A 61 -8.77 -22.67 -8.78
C GLY A 61 -8.46 -22.44 -7.29
N GLU A 62 -8.14 -23.52 -6.59
CA GLU A 62 -7.65 -23.51 -5.22
C GLU A 62 -6.34 -24.31 -5.14
N LYS A 63 -5.33 -23.74 -4.49
CA LYS A 63 -4.06 -24.43 -4.17
C LYS A 63 -3.56 -23.98 -2.80
N ASN A 64 -3.29 -24.92 -1.91
CA ASN A 64 -2.80 -24.66 -0.54
C ASN A 64 -3.64 -23.60 0.21
N GLY A 65 -4.97 -23.67 0.10
CA GLY A 65 -5.91 -22.74 0.74
C GLY A 65 -5.90 -21.32 0.15
N ARG A 66 -5.36 -21.15 -1.07
CA ARG A 66 -5.38 -19.88 -1.82
C ARG A 66 -6.17 -20.01 -3.11
N TYR A 67 -6.88 -18.94 -3.44
CA TYR A 67 -7.82 -18.87 -4.55
C TYR A 67 -7.29 -17.95 -5.66
N PHE A 68 -7.49 -18.37 -6.91
CA PHE A 68 -7.07 -17.63 -8.11
C PHE A 68 -8.02 -17.92 -9.27
N LEU A 69 -7.98 -17.07 -10.29
CA LEU A 69 -8.71 -17.33 -11.53
C LEU A 69 -8.06 -18.49 -12.28
N SER A 70 -8.82 -19.51 -12.70
CA SER A 70 -8.28 -20.69 -13.39
C SER A 70 -7.56 -20.37 -14.71
N SER A 71 -7.85 -19.21 -15.31
CA SER A 71 -7.18 -18.76 -16.55
C SER A 71 -5.82 -18.10 -16.32
N ILE A 72 -5.37 -17.98 -15.07
CA ILE A 72 -4.15 -17.27 -14.70
C ILE A 72 -3.19 -18.24 -14.01
N GLU A 73 -2.02 -18.41 -14.60
CA GLU A 73 -0.90 -19.08 -13.96
C GLU A 73 -0.36 -18.21 -12.80
N THR A 74 -0.25 -18.82 -11.62
CA THR A 74 0.15 -18.14 -10.39
C THR A 74 1.66 -18.17 -10.17
N VAL A 75 2.19 -17.14 -9.52
CA VAL A 75 3.57 -17.14 -9.03
C VAL A 75 3.80 -18.18 -7.93
N ASP A 76 5.07 -18.51 -7.67
CA ASP A 76 5.48 -19.26 -6.49
C ASP A 76 5.33 -18.39 -5.23
N VAL A 77 4.23 -18.59 -4.52
CA VAL A 77 3.89 -17.77 -3.35
C VAL A 77 4.83 -17.98 -2.18
N GLU A 78 5.33 -19.19 -1.97
CA GLU A 78 6.23 -19.48 -0.84
C GLU A 78 7.56 -18.76 -1.05
N LYS A 79 8.07 -18.77 -2.29
CA LYS A 79 9.22 -17.95 -2.67
C LYS A 79 8.95 -16.46 -2.44
N ARG A 80 7.80 -15.94 -2.88
CA ARG A 80 7.45 -14.52 -2.70
C ARG A 80 7.40 -14.09 -1.23
N ILE A 81 6.79 -14.92 -0.37
CA ILE A 81 6.72 -14.67 1.07
C ILE A 81 8.14 -14.67 1.66
N ARG A 82 8.94 -15.69 1.35
CA ARG A 82 10.32 -15.81 1.83
C ARG A 82 11.17 -14.60 1.42
N GLU A 83 11.09 -14.15 0.18
CA GLU A 83 11.83 -12.96 -0.29
C GLU A 83 11.38 -11.69 0.44
N THR A 84 10.07 -11.55 0.71
CA THR A 84 9.53 -10.44 1.50
C THR A 84 10.09 -10.47 2.91
N GLU A 85 10.00 -11.60 3.61
CA GLU A 85 10.49 -11.77 4.99
C GLU A 85 11.99 -11.54 5.11
N LEU A 86 12.79 -12.06 4.17
CA LEU A 86 14.23 -11.84 4.13
C LEU A 86 14.55 -10.35 3.95
N SER A 87 13.83 -9.65 3.07
CA SER A 87 14.01 -8.21 2.87
C SER A 87 13.67 -7.41 4.14
N LEU A 88 12.60 -7.77 4.84
CA LEU A 88 12.21 -7.16 6.12
C LEU A 88 13.27 -7.41 7.20
N LYS A 89 13.72 -8.66 7.36
CA LYS A 89 14.74 -9.05 8.33
C LYS A 89 16.06 -8.31 8.09
N ARG A 90 16.52 -8.25 6.83
CA ARG A 90 17.75 -7.54 6.41
C ARG A 90 17.70 -6.04 6.72
N ASN A 91 16.51 -5.44 6.74
CA ASN A 91 16.31 -4.02 6.97
C ASN A 91 15.79 -3.68 8.39
N GLY A 92 15.63 -4.67 9.27
CA GLY A 92 15.10 -4.48 10.63
C GLY A 92 15.85 -3.42 11.46
N LYS A 93 17.20 -3.41 11.40
CA LYS A 93 18.02 -2.39 12.09
C LYS A 93 17.75 -0.97 11.60
N VAL A 94 17.39 -0.80 10.32
CA VAL A 94 17.04 0.50 9.77
C VAL A 94 15.75 1.00 10.42
N PHE A 95 14.72 0.15 10.49
CA PHE A 95 13.44 0.51 11.10
C PHE A 95 13.59 0.87 12.58
N GLY A 96 14.40 0.12 13.33
CA GLY A 96 14.70 0.46 14.73
C GLY A 96 15.40 1.81 14.91
N THR A 97 16.27 2.20 13.97
CA THR A 97 16.90 3.53 13.98
C THR A 97 15.91 4.63 13.57
N LEU A 98 15.11 4.40 12.52
CA LEU A 98 14.10 5.35 12.06
C LEU A 98 13.06 5.66 13.15
N GLN A 99 12.70 4.69 13.98
CA GLN A 99 11.75 4.89 15.09
C GLN A 99 12.20 5.98 16.08
N LYS A 100 13.51 6.21 16.21
CA LYS A 100 14.10 7.22 17.12
C LYS A 100 13.98 8.65 16.59
N ILE A 101 13.66 8.84 15.31
CA ILE A 101 13.41 10.18 14.76
C ILE A 101 12.13 10.73 15.41
N PRO A 102 12.19 11.86 16.13
CA PRO A 102 11.11 12.30 17.01
C PRO A 102 9.83 12.65 16.26
N TRP A 103 9.97 13.17 15.04
CA TRP A 103 8.83 13.58 14.21
C TRP A 103 8.21 12.43 13.42
N ILE A 104 8.82 11.24 13.35
CA ILE A 104 8.18 10.08 12.71
C ILE A 104 7.07 9.57 13.62
N LYS A 105 5.84 9.60 13.10
CA LYS A 105 4.63 9.08 13.76
C LYS A 105 4.19 7.74 13.17
N MET A 106 4.38 7.55 11.87
CA MET A 106 4.13 6.28 11.19
C MET A 106 5.20 5.99 10.15
N VAL A 107 5.57 4.72 10.03
CA VAL A 107 6.25 4.17 8.86
C VAL A 107 5.49 2.92 8.45
N SER A 108 5.03 2.87 7.21
CA SER A 108 4.29 1.73 6.67
C SER A 108 4.92 1.25 5.37
N ILE A 109 4.92 -0.07 5.18
CA ILE A 109 5.27 -0.70 3.92
C ILE A 109 4.06 -0.62 2.97
N THR A 110 4.34 -0.34 1.71
CA THR A 110 3.38 -0.28 0.61
C THR A 110 3.85 -1.15 -0.56
N GLY A 111 3.12 -1.16 -1.68
CA GLY A 111 3.53 -1.90 -2.88
C GLY A 111 3.51 -3.42 -2.73
N SER A 112 4.41 -4.10 -3.46
CA SER A 112 4.49 -5.57 -3.50
C SER A 112 4.82 -6.18 -2.14
N ALA A 113 5.66 -5.53 -1.35
CA ALA A 113 6.11 -6.02 -0.06
C ALA A 113 4.95 -6.08 0.94
N ALA A 114 4.07 -5.07 0.92
CA ALA A 114 2.88 -5.03 1.75
C ALA A 114 1.88 -6.16 1.42
N ASN A 115 1.95 -6.69 0.20
CA ASN A 115 1.13 -7.80 -0.28
C ASN A 115 1.85 -9.15 -0.23
N TYR A 116 3.04 -9.23 0.39
CA TYR A 116 3.88 -10.44 0.44
C TYR A 116 4.16 -11.05 -0.95
N ASN A 117 4.32 -10.17 -1.94
CA ASN A 117 4.56 -10.52 -3.34
C ASN A 117 5.87 -9.94 -3.88
N ASN A 118 6.91 -9.82 -3.05
CA ASN A 118 8.19 -9.29 -3.51
C ASN A 118 8.94 -10.26 -4.43
N GLU A 119 9.55 -9.69 -5.45
CA GLU A 119 10.61 -10.34 -6.21
C GLU A 119 11.94 -10.28 -5.46
N ARG A 120 12.85 -11.16 -5.85
CA ARG A 120 14.23 -11.09 -5.37
C ARG A 120 14.79 -9.73 -5.78
N ASN A 121 15.41 -9.04 -4.83
CA ASN A 121 15.97 -7.69 -5.00
C ASN A 121 14.94 -6.56 -5.21
N SER A 122 13.64 -6.79 -5.02
CA SER A 122 12.67 -5.69 -4.95
C SER A 122 12.96 -4.75 -3.78
N ASP A 123 12.73 -3.46 -3.98
CA ASP A 123 12.78 -2.46 -2.92
C ASP A 123 11.57 -2.56 -1.98
N LEU A 124 11.76 -2.06 -0.75
CA LEU A 124 10.70 -1.82 0.21
C LEU A 124 10.21 -0.38 0.04
N ASP A 125 9.02 -0.23 -0.54
CA ASP A 125 8.33 1.06 -0.64
C ASP A 125 7.79 1.49 0.71
N LEU A 126 8.34 2.57 1.26
CA LEU A 126 7.94 3.11 2.55
C LEU A 126 7.13 4.40 2.43
N LEU A 127 6.05 4.47 3.21
CA LEU A 127 5.27 5.66 3.46
C LEU A 127 5.54 6.15 4.89
N PHE A 128 5.88 7.42 5.02
CA PHE A 128 6.13 8.10 6.29
C PHE A 128 5.01 9.08 6.60
N VAL A 129 4.45 9.01 7.81
CA VAL A 129 3.64 10.09 8.37
C VAL A 129 4.43 10.76 9.48
N THR A 130 4.59 12.08 9.36
CA THR A 130 5.35 12.91 10.29
C THR A 130 4.44 13.78 11.16
N ALA A 131 4.99 14.35 12.22
CA ALA A 131 4.36 15.46 12.94
C ALA A 131 4.12 16.64 11.98
N LYS A 132 3.10 17.45 12.27
CA LYS A 132 2.74 18.63 11.48
C LYS A 132 3.96 19.51 11.15
N ASN A 133 4.12 19.89 9.87
CA ASN A 133 5.21 20.74 9.37
C ASN A 133 6.62 20.18 9.65
N ARG A 134 6.82 18.85 9.60
CA ARG A 134 8.14 18.22 9.83
C ARG A 134 8.56 17.25 8.73
N VAL A 135 7.99 17.38 7.54
CA VAL A 135 8.26 16.50 6.40
C VAL A 135 9.72 16.58 5.97
N TRP A 136 10.26 17.78 5.83
CA TRP A 136 11.57 18.02 5.24
C TRP A 136 12.72 17.72 6.18
N LEU A 137 12.60 18.10 7.47
CA LEU A 137 13.56 17.67 8.49
C LEU A 137 13.57 16.17 8.62
N THR A 138 12.38 15.55 8.74
CA THR A 138 12.27 14.10 8.82
C THR A 138 12.93 13.43 7.63
N ARG A 139 12.61 13.87 6.41
CA ARG A 139 13.24 13.34 5.18
C ARG A 139 14.75 13.45 5.25
N GLY A 140 15.30 14.59 5.66
CA GLY A 140 16.73 14.79 5.84
C GLY A 140 17.36 13.73 6.75
N PHE A 141 16.78 13.52 7.94
CA PHE A 141 17.23 12.50 8.88
C PHE A 141 17.05 11.08 8.35
N VAL A 142 15.93 10.76 7.66
CA VAL A 142 15.73 9.45 7.03
C VAL A 142 16.83 9.17 6.01
N PHE A 143 17.11 10.12 5.10
CA PHE A 143 18.16 9.96 4.11
C PHE A 143 19.55 9.89 4.75
N LEU A 144 19.81 10.62 5.83
CA LEU A 144 21.05 10.51 6.59
C LEU A 144 21.21 9.10 7.19
N VAL A 145 20.19 8.59 7.86
CA VAL A 145 20.18 7.21 8.41
C VAL A 145 20.43 6.19 7.30
N LEU A 146 19.70 6.29 6.19
CA LEU A 146 19.87 5.36 5.07
C LEU A 146 21.28 5.46 4.46
N LYS A 147 21.87 6.66 4.39
CA LYS A 147 23.24 6.87 3.92
C LYS A 147 24.26 6.23 4.87
N LEU A 148 24.17 6.51 6.17
CA LEU A 148 25.07 5.96 7.19
C LEU A 148 25.00 4.43 7.28
N MET A 149 23.82 3.87 7.06
CA MET A 149 23.59 2.42 7.06
C MET A 149 23.82 1.77 5.69
N LYS A 150 24.41 2.48 4.72
CA LYS A 150 24.72 2.00 3.36
C LYS A 150 23.50 1.44 2.60
N LYS A 151 22.32 2.03 2.80
CA LYS A 151 21.04 1.70 2.13
C LYS A 151 20.65 2.66 1.00
N LEU A 152 21.49 3.66 0.72
CA LEU A 152 21.39 4.54 -0.45
C LEU A 152 22.54 4.26 -1.41
N PRO A 153 22.44 3.23 -2.26
CA PRO A 153 23.45 2.96 -3.28
C PRO A 153 23.49 4.06 -4.33
N GLN A 154 24.64 4.19 -5.01
CA GLN A 154 24.80 5.11 -6.14
C GLN A 154 23.86 4.75 -7.29
N ASN A 155 23.74 3.45 -7.61
CA ASN A 155 22.77 2.95 -8.56
C ASN A 155 21.38 2.81 -7.89
N PRO A 156 20.37 3.62 -8.26
CA PRO A 156 19.05 3.53 -7.67
C PRO A 156 18.32 2.20 -7.94
N ALA A 157 18.75 1.42 -8.94
CA ALA A 157 18.17 0.13 -9.27
C ALA A 157 18.52 -0.98 -8.24
N THR A 158 19.58 -0.80 -7.45
CA THR A 158 19.99 -1.75 -6.41
C THR A 158 19.55 -1.33 -5.02
N ARG A 159 18.73 -0.28 -4.92
CA ARG A 159 18.22 0.24 -3.65
C ARG A 159 17.29 -0.78 -3.02
N GLU A 160 17.51 -1.09 -1.75
CA GLU A 160 16.64 -2.02 -1.01
C GLU A 160 15.48 -1.33 -0.29
N ILE A 161 15.62 -0.05 0.05
CA ILE A 161 14.59 0.73 0.74
C ILE A 161 14.31 1.99 -0.08
N CYS A 162 13.08 2.12 -0.55
CA CYS A 162 12.62 3.33 -1.22
C CYS A 162 11.79 4.16 -0.24
N PRO A 163 12.30 5.31 0.24
CA PRO A 163 11.49 6.24 1.02
C PRO A 163 10.54 7.00 0.07
N ASN A 164 9.45 6.32 -0.32
CA ASN A 164 8.59 6.65 -1.46
C ASN A 164 7.69 7.86 -1.18
N ILE A 165 7.06 7.91 -0.01
CA ILE A 165 6.09 8.96 0.34
C ILE A 165 6.40 9.51 1.73
N PHE A 166 6.43 10.83 1.86
CA PHE A 166 6.42 11.54 3.13
C PHE A 166 5.22 12.48 3.16
N MET A 167 4.45 12.44 4.24
CA MET A 167 3.40 13.40 4.50
C MET A 167 3.36 13.73 5.98
N ASP A 168 2.84 14.89 6.34
CA ASP A 168 2.53 15.14 7.75
C ASP A 168 1.10 14.73 8.11
N GLU A 169 0.85 14.65 9.42
CA GLU A 169 -0.44 14.26 9.98
C GLU A 169 -1.62 15.18 9.61
N SER A 170 -1.36 16.38 9.05
CA SER A 170 -2.41 17.29 8.58
C SER A 170 -2.80 17.05 7.12
N SER A 171 -2.03 16.26 6.37
CA SER A 171 -2.20 16.03 4.93
C SER A 171 -2.26 14.54 4.56
N MET A 172 -2.89 13.72 5.40
CA MET A 172 -2.95 12.26 5.22
C MET A 172 -3.94 11.76 4.16
N SER A 173 -4.89 12.59 3.73
CA SER A 173 -5.92 12.18 2.77
C SER A 173 -5.45 12.37 1.33
N TRP A 174 -5.62 11.34 0.49
CA TRP A 174 -5.40 11.50 -0.94
C TRP A 174 -6.41 12.48 -1.53
N THR A 175 -5.95 13.35 -2.44
CA THR A 175 -6.83 14.28 -3.17
C THR A 175 -7.84 13.52 -4.03
N LYS A 176 -9.05 14.08 -4.22
CA LYS A 176 -10.12 13.42 -4.99
C LYS A 176 -9.66 12.90 -6.36
N LYS A 177 -8.81 13.67 -7.07
CA LYS A 177 -8.25 13.31 -8.38
C LYS A 177 -7.33 12.08 -8.36
N LYS A 178 -6.76 11.73 -7.20
CA LYS A 178 -5.86 10.57 -7.02
C LYS A 178 -6.57 9.35 -6.45
N ARG A 179 -7.82 9.46 -6.02
CA ARG A 179 -8.59 8.35 -5.46
C ARG A 179 -9.01 7.41 -6.59
N ASN A 180 -8.52 6.18 -6.53
CA ASN A 180 -8.89 5.11 -7.45
C ASN A 180 -8.70 3.75 -6.77
N LEU A 181 -9.13 2.67 -7.43
CA LEU A 181 -9.03 1.31 -6.89
C LEU A 181 -7.58 0.89 -6.57
N TYR A 182 -6.59 1.29 -7.37
CA TYR A 182 -5.18 0.96 -7.11
C TYR A 182 -4.67 1.63 -5.84
N VAL A 183 -4.97 2.92 -5.64
CA VAL A 183 -4.61 3.63 -4.41
C VAL A 183 -5.36 3.05 -3.21
N ALA A 184 -6.65 2.72 -3.36
CA ALA A 184 -7.42 2.07 -2.30
C ALA A 184 -6.82 0.71 -1.92
N GLN A 185 -6.40 -0.12 -2.90
CA GLN A 185 -5.69 -1.37 -2.64
C GLN A 185 -4.43 -1.12 -1.82
N ASN A 186 -3.58 -0.16 -2.23
CA ASN A 186 -2.34 0.15 -1.52
C ASN A 186 -2.60 0.54 -0.06
N ILE A 187 -3.68 1.26 0.21
CA ILE A 187 -4.09 1.63 1.57
C ILE A 187 -4.55 0.41 2.37
N VAL A 188 -5.43 -0.44 1.83
CA VAL A 188 -5.92 -1.62 2.60
C VAL A 188 -4.83 -2.68 2.81
N SER A 189 -3.87 -2.80 1.89
CA SER A 189 -2.79 -3.78 2.00
C SER A 189 -1.62 -3.32 2.86
N MET A 190 -1.54 -2.04 3.24
CA MET A 190 -0.34 -1.50 3.88
C MET A 190 -0.01 -2.19 5.20
N GLN A 191 1.28 -2.32 5.49
CA GLN A 191 1.77 -2.96 6.71
C GLN A 191 2.49 -1.93 7.59
N PRO A 192 1.88 -1.46 8.68
CA PRO A 192 2.53 -0.50 9.58
C PRO A 192 3.71 -1.16 10.31
N LEU A 193 4.91 -0.59 10.17
CA LEU A 193 6.12 -0.98 10.90
C LEU A 193 6.30 -0.16 12.18
N ILE A 194 6.02 1.15 12.08
CA ILE A 194 6.04 2.09 13.19
C ILE A 194 4.65 2.73 13.24
N ASN A 195 4.01 2.71 14.40
CA ASN A 195 2.68 3.28 14.60
C ASN A 195 2.60 3.93 15.99
N LYS A 196 3.01 5.20 16.07
CA LYS A 196 2.91 6.00 17.30
C LYS A 196 1.54 6.67 17.36
N GLU A 197 0.97 6.81 18.55
CA GLU A 197 -0.28 7.55 18.78
C GLU A 197 -1.47 7.07 17.92
N GLY A 198 -1.48 5.78 17.56
CA GLY A 198 -2.49 5.21 16.68
C GLY A 198 -2.54 5.83 15.28
N MET A 199 -1.44 6.40 14.79
CA MET A 199 -1.39 7.13 13.51
C MET A 199 -1.93 6.32 12.33
N TYR A 200 -1.67 5.01 12.28
CA TYR A 200 -2.22 4.13 11.23
C TYR A 200 -3.75 4.18 11.18
N PHE A 201 -4.41 4.17 12.34
CA PHE A 201 -5.86 4.26 12.41
C PHE A 201 -6.36 5.63 11.93
N ARG A 202 -5.70 6.73 12.34
CA ARG A 202 -6.04 8.10 11.88
C ARG A 202 -5.84 8.27 10.38
N PHE A 203 -4.80 7.65 9.85
CA PHE A 203 -4.47 7.66 8.44
C PHE A 203 -5.55 6.95 7.61
N VAL A 204 -5.97 5.75 8.04
CA VAL A 204 -7.07 5.04 7.37
C VAL A 204 -8.38 5.79 7.52
N ASP A 205 -8.62 6.42 8.68
CA ASP A 205 -9.79 7.26 8.91
C ASP A 205 -9.85 8.48 7.96
N SER A 206 -8.71 9.13 7.75
CA SER A 206 -8.54 10.20 6.77
C SER A 206 -8.78 9.74 5.32
N ASN A 207 -8.79 8.42 5.10
CA ASN A 207 -9.01 7.77 3.82
C ASN A 207 -10.28 6.89 3.82
N ARG A 208 -11.30 7.23 4.61
CA ARG A 208 -12.61 6.55 4.65
C ARG A 208 -13.26 6.29 3.28
N TRP A 209 -12.91 7.07 2.25
CA TRP A 209 -13.37 6.88 0.88
C TRP A 209 -13.05 5.49 0.31
N ILE A 210 -12.03 4.78 0.84
CA ILE A 210 -11.70 3.41 0.43
C ILE A 210 -12.86 2.43 0.67
N LYS A 211 -13.79 2.74 1.59
CA LYS A 211 -15.00 1.93 1.84
C LYS A 211 -15.89 1.80 0.60
N GLY A 212 -15.84 2.77 -0.33
CA GLY A 212 -16.51 2.66 -1.62
C GLY A 212 -15.94 1.57 -2.53
N TYR A 213 -14.73 1.08 -2.24
CA TYR A 213 -14.08 -0.03 -2.95
C TYR A 213 -13.98 -1.31 -2.09
N TYR A 214 -13.80 -1.18 -0.78
CA TYR A 214 -13.51 -2.29 0.14
C TYR A 214 -14.39 -2.21 1.39
N ASN A 215 -15.71 -2.37 1.27
CA ASN A 215 -16.60 -2.26 2.42
C ASN A 215 -16.45 -3.41 3.44
N ASN A 216 -15.86 -4.54 3.00
CA ASN A 216 -15.50 -5.64 3.88
C ASN A 216 -14.26 -5.36 4.75
N PHE A 217 -13.43 -4.39 4.38
CA PHE A 217 -12.24 -4.03 5.15
C PHE A 217 -12.65 -3.24 6.40
N LYS A 218 -12.45 -3.85 7.57
CA LYS A 218 -12.74 -3.22 8.85
C LYS A 218 -11.45 -3.03 9.62
N ILE A 219 -11.23 -1.79 10.06
CA ILE A 219 -10.21 -1.50 11.07
C ILE A 219 -10.94 -1.04 12.32
N ILE A 220 -10.65 -1.72 13.43
CA ILE A 220 -11.15 -1.37 14.75
C ILE A 220 -10.01 -0.65 15.48
N PRO A 221 -10.14 0.65 15.79
CA PRO A 221 -9.15 1.36 16.58
C PRO A 221 -9.06 0.72 17.97
N THR A 222 -7.84 0.45 18.44
CA THR A 222 -7.64 -0.20 19.75
C THR A 222 -7.67 0.79 20.93
N ASN A 223 -7.72 2.11 20.71
CA ASN A 223 -7.79 3.14 21.76
C ASN A 223 -8.33 4.49 21.25
N LYS A 224 -8.72 5.39 22.18
CA LYS A 224 -9.00 6.80 21.87
C LYS A 224 -7.77 7.42 21.20
N LEU A 225 -7.98 7.99 20.02
CA LEU A 225 -6.96 8.65 19.21
C LEU A 225 -6.56 9.97 19.89
N ASN A 226 -5.66 9.91 20.86
CA ASN A 226 -5.10 11.13 21.44
C ASN A 226 -4.09 11.72 20.45
N ALA A 227 -4.48 12.78 19.75
CA ALA A 227 -3.54 13.59 19.00
C ALA A 227 -2.69 14.36 20.00
N SER A 228 -1.39 14.06 20.09
CA SER A 228 -0.45 14.93 20.78
C SER A 228 0.05 15.94 19.77
N PRO A 229 -0.38 17.22 19.82
CA PRO A 229 0.26 18.25 19.02
C PRO A 229 1.69 18.38 19.54
N LEU A 230 2.66 17.90 18.78
CA LEU A 230 4.02 18.39 18.94
C LEU A 230 3.96 19.85 18.48
N SER A 231 3.73 20.77 19.41
CA SER A 231 3.88 22.20 19.16
C SER A 231 5.35 22.43 18.84
N GLY A 232 5.66 22.50 17.56
CA GLY A 232 6.99 22.78 17.10
C GLY A 232 7.43 24.16 17.56
N SER A 233 8.57 24.26 18.25
CA SER A 233 9.20 25.55 18.56
C SER A 233 9.30 26.40 17.27
N PRO A 234 9.03 27.72 17.32
CA PRO A 234 9.13 28.61 16.17
C PRO A 234 10.47 28.50 15.44
N LEU A 235 11.57 28.29 16.17
CA LEU A 235 12.90 28.07 15.61
C LEU A 235 12.97 26.84 14.71
N VAL A 236 12.35 25.74 15.13
CA VAL A 236 12.33 24.49 14.35
C VAL A 236 11.49 24.66 13.08
N ASN A 237 10.49 25.55 13.08
CA ASN A 237 9.76 25.88 11.85
C ASN A 237 10.64 26.62 10.84
N ILE A 238 11.49 27.55 11.29
CA ILE A 238 12.46 28.23 10.42
C ILE A 238 13.43 27.21 9.82
N VAL A 239 13.96 26.30 10.65
CA VAL A 239 14.87 25.24 10.19
C VAL A 239 14.19 24.31 9.19
N GLU A 240 12.91 23.95 9.39
CA GLU A 240 12.12 23.17 8.41
C GLU A 240 12.04 23.89 7.05
N GLU A 241 11.72 25.19 7.03
CA GLU A 241 11.61 25.96 5.79
C GLU A 241 12.94 26.07 5.04
N ILE A 242 14.04 26.28 5.77
CA ILE A 242 15.40 26.29 5.19
C ILE A 242 15.73 24.91 4.62
N ALA A 243 15.49 23.84 5.39
CA ALA A 243 15.74 22.47 4.98
C ALA A 243 14.91 22.09 3.74
N MET A 244 13.66 22.56 3.64
CA MET A 244 12.82 22.40 2.47
C MET A 244 13.46 23.06 1.25
N LYS A 245 13.77 24.35 1.32
CA LYS A 245 14.33 25.11 0.20
C LYS A 245 15.64 24.49 -0.32
N MET A 246 16.53 24.11 0.60
CA MET A 246 17.80 23.46 0.25
C MET A 246 17.58 22.10 -0.43
N GLN A 247 16.68 21.26 0.11
CA GLN A 247 16.42 19.93 -0.46
C GLN A 247 15.71 20.01 -1.81
N ILE A 248 14.74 20.92 -1.99
CA ILE A 248 14.11 21.17 -3.29
C ILE A 248 15.15 21.63 -4.30
N PHE A 249 16.02 22.59 -3.93
CA PHE A 249 17.07 23.08 -4.80
C PHE A 249 18.03 21.95 -5.24
N TYR A 250 18.42 21.07 -4.33
CA TYR A 250 19.25 19.89 -4.64
C TYR A 250 18.54 18.89 -5.56
N MET A 251 17.21 18.74 -5.41
CA MET A 251 16.42 17.78 -6.16
C MET A 251 15.92 18.29 -7.52
N LYS A 252 15.90 19.62 -7.74
CA LYS A 252 15.21 20.25 -8.88
C LYS A 252 15.58 19.65 -10.25
N ASN A 253 16.86 19.33 -10.47
CA ASN A 253 17.35 18.78 -11.74
C ASN A 253 17.09 17.26 -11.89
N LYS A 254 16.62 16.60 -10.83
CA LYS A 254 16.34 15.16 -10.78
C LYS A 254 14.84 14.87 -10.66
N MET A 255 14.02 15.90 -10.45
CA MET A 255 12.57 15.78 -10.38
C MET A 255 11.99 15.70 -11.78
N THR A 256 11.09 14.73 -11.96
CA THR A 256 10.30 14.51 -13.15
C THR A 256 8.81 14.68 -12.81
N ASN A 257 8.23 13.67 -12.15
CA ASN A 257 6.80 13.58 -11.85
C ASN A 257 6.49 13.67 -10.35
N GLU A 258 7.50 13.93 -9.52
CA GLU A 258 7.37 13.98 -8.08
C GLU A 258 6.55 15.17 -7.61
N VAL A 259 5.67 14.92 -6.64
CA VAL A 259 5.01 16.00 -5.90
C VAL A 259 5.91 16.33 -4.72
N ALA A 260 6.39 17.56 -4.64
CA ALA A 260 7.17 18.03 -3.50
C ALA A 260 6.66 19.40 -3.05
N ASN A 261 5.90 19.42 -1.96
CA ASN A 261 5.40 20.62 -1.32
C ASN A 261 5.67 20.56 0.19
N ARG A 262 5.19 21.56 0.94
CA ARG A 262 5.45 21.71 2.37
C ARG A 262 5.03 20.49 3.20
N ASN A 263 3.90 19.87 2.87
CA ASN A 263 3.27 18.84 3.70
C ASN A 263 3.25 17.45 3.04
N LEU A 264 3.70 17.33 1.78
CA LEU A 264 3.72 16.09 1.01
C LEU A 264 4.92 16.04 0.06
N ILE A 265 5.64 14.93 0.13
CA ILE A 265 6.62 14.49 -0.86
C ILE A 265 6.19 13.11 -1.36
N HIS A 266 6.02 12.96 -2.66
CA HIS A 266 5.70 11.68 -3.27
C HIS A 266 6.62 11.46 -4.48
N PHE A 267 7.56 10.53 -4.30
CA PHE A 267 8.49 10.11 -5.33
C PHE A 267 7.78 9.20 -6.34
N LYS A 268 7.03 9.79 -7.28
CA LYS A 268 6.34 9.08 -8.36
C LYS A 268 7.34 8.50 -9.36
N LYS A 269 8.04 7.44 -8.96
CA LYS A 269 8.99 6.74 -9.84
C LYS A 269 8.27 6.17 -11.07
N ASN A 270 7.05 5.64 -10.92
CA ASN A 270 6.14 5.23 -12.00
C ASN A 270 4.66 5.29 -11.54
N ASP A 271 3.79 6.06 -12.23
CA ASP A 271 2.34 6.01 -11.97
C ASP A 271 1.70 4.81 -12.68
N ASN A 272 1.81 3.67 -12.01
CA ASN A 272 1.36 2.38 -12.49
C ASN A 272 -0.17 2.20 -12.51
N SER A 273 -0.91 3.16 -11.95
CA SER A 273 -2.37 3.08 -11.80
C SER A 273 -3.06 2.79 -13.12
N SER A 274 -2.71 3.49 -14.20
CA SER A 274 -3.38 3.38 -15.50
C SER A 274 -3.24 1.98 -16.10
N TRP A 275 -2.01 1.45 -16.13
CA TRP A 275 -1.73 0.12 -16.66
C TRP A 275 -2.41 -0.96 -15.81
N ILE A 276 -2.29 -0.90 -14.48
CA ILE A 276 -2.87 -1.89 -13.56
C ILE A 276 -4.39 -1.94 -13.72
N LEU A 277 -5.04 -0.76 -13.75
CA LEU A 277 -6.49 -0.68 -13.89
C LEU A 277 -6.96 -1.13 -15.28
N ALA A 278 -6.18 -0.88 -16.34
CA ALA A 278 -6.47 -1.39 -17.68
C ALA A 278 -6.36 -2.92 -17.73
N LYS A 279 -5.29 -3.49 -17.17
CA LYS A 279 -5.09 -4.95 -17.10
C LYS A 279 -6.17 -5.62 -16.25
N TYR A 280 -6.50 -5.06 -15.10
CA TYR A 280 -7.60 -5.49 -14.25
C TYR A 280 -8.93 -5.54 -15.01
N LYS A 281 -9.30 -4.45 -15.71
CA LYS A 281 -10.52 -4.39 -16.53
C LYS A 281 -10.50 -5.45 -17.64
N SER A 282 -9.36 -5.65 -18.29
CA SER A 282 -9.19 -6.67 -19.34
C SER A 282 -9.41 -8.09 -18.80
N ILE A 283 -8.82 -8.43 -17.65
CA ILE A 283 -9.02 -9.74 -17.01
C ILE A 283 -10.49 -9.90 -16.62
N PHE A 284 -11.07 -8.93 -15.92
CA PHE A 284 -12.43 -9.01 -15.41
C PHE A 284 -13.48 -9.11 -16.52
N ARG A 285 -13.28 -8.45 -17.67
CA ARG A 285 -14.19 -8.52 -18.83
C ARG A 285 -14.44 -9.95 -19.30
N LYS A 286 -13.41 -10.82 -19.29
CA LYS A 286 -13.53 -12.23 -19.71
C LYS A 286 -14.56 -13.03 -18.90
N TYR A 287 -14.81 -12.60 -17.66
CA TYR A 287 -15.77 -13.23 -16.75
C TYR A 287 -17.13 -12.54 -16.72
N ARG A 288 -17.26 -11.42 -17.44
CA ARG A 288 -18.52 -10.69 -17.65
C ARG A 288 -19.12 -11.01 -19.03
N SER A 289 -18.29 -11.24 -20.04
CA SER A 289 -18.70 -11.57 -21.42
C SER A 289 -18.98 -13.07 -21.65
N ALA A 290 -19.26 -13.83 -20.60
CA ALA A 290 -19.98 -15.11 -20.66
C ALA A 290 -21.50 -14.87 -20.52
N GLN A 291 -21.97 -13.75 -21.08
CA GLN A 291 -23.37 -13.32 -21.23
C GLN A 291 -23.65 -13.12 -22.70
#